data_AF-A0A2S9G1B4-F1
#
_entry.id   AF-A0A2S9G1B4-F1
#
_cell.length_a   1.000
_cell.length_b   1.000
_cell.length_c   1.000
_cell.angle_alpha   90.00
_cell.angle_beta   90.00
_cell.angle_gamma   90.00
#
_symmetry.space_group_name_H-M   'P 1'
#
loop_
_entity.id
_entity.type
_entity.pdbx_description
1 polymer ?
#
loop_
_entity_poly.entity_id
_entity_poly.type
_entity_poly.pdbx_seq_one_letter_code
_entity_poly.pdbx_strand_id
1 'polypeptide(L)'
;GAEKTAAEDSTAWSEGHPLSEAANHLISSMVRKVGGFTFQELNLTIDDIRAIGESGADLSYDFINRPAYHHALATADTEFLRLTL
;
A
#
# COMPACT_ATOMS: atom_id res chain seq x y z
N GLY A 1 2.73 -3.28 12.69
CA GLY A 1 3.12 -3.89 11.41
C GLY A 1 3.81 -5.19 11.72
N ALA A 2 3.41 -6.28 11.08
CA ALA A 2 4.06 -7.57 11.29
C ALA A 2 5.54 -7.44 10.88
N GLU A 3 6.41 -7.92 11.76
CA GLU A 3 7.83 -7.64 11.78
C GLU A 3 8.59 -8.18 10.55
N LYS A 4 9.57 -7.40 10.09
CA LYS A 4 10.70 -7.85 9.27
C LYS A 4 11.59 -8.77 10.10
N THR A 5 11.28 -10.06 10.20
CA THR A 5 12.29 -11.04 10.65
C THR A 5 12.00 -12.44 10.12
N ALA A 6 12.79 -12.89 9.14
CA ALA A 6 12.97 -14.31 8.86
C ALA A 6 14.32 -14.71 9.44
N ALA A 7 14.53 -16.01 9.55
CA ALA A 7 15.69 -16.67 10.17
C ALA A 7 17.02 -15.98 9.83
N GLU A 8 18.02 -16.08 10.72
CA GLU A 8 19.25 -15.26 10.80
C GLU A 8 20.04 -15.01 9.48
N ASP A 9 19.78 -15.75 8.40
CA ASP A 9 20.36 -15.57 7.05
C ASP A 9 19.33 -15.57 5.89
N SER A 10 18.05 -15.33 6.17
CA SER A 10 16.98 -15.25 5.19
C SER A 10 16.20 -13.93 5.32
N THR A 11 15.88 -13.30 4.21
CA THR A 11 15.03 -12.09 4.22
C THR A 11 13.59 -12.52 4.53
N ALA A 12 12.96 -11.99 5.57
CA ALA A 12 11.50 -12.04 5.67
C ALA A 12 10.97 -10.93 4.78
N TRP A 13 10.00 -11.26 3.94
CA TRP A 13 9.20 -10.28 3.23
C TRP A 13 7.83 -10.21 3.88
N SER A 14 7.50 -9.06 4.46
CA SER A 14 6.10 -8.71 4.72
C SER A 14 5.41 -8.35 3.41
N GLU A 15 6.08 -7.56 2.57
CA GLU A 15 5.70 -7.16 1.22
C GLU A 15 6.96 -6.98 0.34
N GLY A 16 6.79 -6.75 -0.97
CA GLY A 16 7.91 -6.48 -1.88
C GLY A 16 8.80 -7.68 -2.24
N HIS A 17 8.30 -8.91 -2.06
CA HIS A 17 9.01 -10.09 -2.57
C HIS A 17 9.08 -10.02 -4.11
N PRO A 18 10.24 -10.25 -4.76
CA PRO A 18 10.39 -10.09 -6.23
C PRO A 18 9.37 -10.89 -7.06
N LEU A 19 9.01 -12.10 -6.60
CA LEU A 19 7.95 -12.89 -7.24
C LEU A 19 6.57 -12.22 -7.16
N SER A 20 6.27 -11.54 -6.05
CA SER A 20 5.01 -10.80 -5.87
C SER A 20 4.93 -9.62 -6.84
N GLU A 21 6.02 -8.87 -6.99
CA GLU A 21 6.11 -7.77 -7.96
C GLU A 21 5.90 -8.26 -9.40
N ALA A 22 6.60 -9.32 -9.79
CA ALA A 22 6.43 -9.92 -11.11
C ALA A 22 4.99 -10.44 -11.35
N ALA A 23 4.38 -11.05 -10.33
CA ALA A 23 2.99 -11.48 -10.39
C ALA A 23 2.02 -10.30 -10.52
N ASN A 24 2.25 -9.20 -9.79
CA ASN A 24 1.45 -7.98 -9.88
C ASN A 24 1.49 -7.39 -11.29
N HIS A 25 2.66 -7.33 -11.93
CA HIS A 25 2.78 -6.87 -13.32
C HIS A 25 1.93 -7.72 -14.27
N LEU A 26 2.00 -9.04 -14.14
CA LEU A 26 1.25 -9.96 -14.99
C LEU A 26 -0.26 -9.84 -14.77
N ILE A 27 -0.72 -9.92 -13.53
CA ILE A 27 -2.13 -9.86 -13.16
C ILE A 27 -2.72 -8.52 -13.60
N SER A 28 -2.01 -7.43 -13.32
CA SER A 28 -2.43 -6.09 -13.67
C SER A 28 -2.52 -5.88 -15.19
N SER A 29 -1.58 -6.43 -15.96
CA SER A 29 -1.68 -6.44 -17.42
C SER A 29 -2.93 -7.17 -17.91
N MET A 30 -3.26 -8.32 -17.31
CA MET A 30 -4.44 -9.10 -17.68
C MET A 30 -5.75 -8.40 -17.31
N VAL A 31 -5.81 -7.80 -16.13
CA VAL A 31 -6.98 -7.03 -15.65
C VAL A 31 -7.25 -5.83 -16.56
N ARG A 32 -6.23 -5.06 -16.94
CA ARG A 32 -6.39 -3.92 -17.86
C ARG A 32 -6.85 -4.34 -19.25
N LYS A 33 -6.39 -5.51 -19.75
CA LYS A 33 -6.84 -6.06 -21.04
C LYS A 33 -8.33 -6.37 -21.08
N VAL A 34 -8.95 -6.67 -19.94
CA VAL A 34 -10.39 -6.89 -19.82
C VAL A 34 -11.15 -5.65 -19.35
N GLY A 35 -10.50 -4.48 -19.33
CA GLY A 35 -11.10 -3.20 -18.97
C GLY A 35 -11.29 -2.98 -17.47
N GLY A 36 -10.62 -3.77 -16.62
CA GLY A 36 -10.64 -3.60 -15.16
C GLY A 36 -9.50 -2.74 -14.64
N PHE A 37 -9.53 -2.51 -13.33
CA PHE A 37 -8.46 -1.90 -12.55
C PHE A 37 -8.07 -2.80 -11.37
N THR A 38 -6.82 -2.73 -10.94
CA THR A 38 -6.33 -3.44 -9.77
C THR A 38 -6.39 -2.56 -8.54
N PHE A 39 -6.53 -3.21 -7.38
CA PHE A 39 -6.62 -2.54 -6.09
C PHE A 39 -5.66 -3.20 -5.11
N GLN A 40 -4.90 -2.38 -4.40
CA GLN A 40 -4.04 -2.78 -3.30
C GLN A 40 -4.74 -2.44 -1.98
N GLU A 41 -4.62 -3.31 -0.96
CA GLU A 41 -5.21 -3.10 0.38
C GLU A 41 -4.24 -3.27 1.57
N LEU A 42 -2.93 -3.32 1.37
CA LEU A 42 -1.96 -3.40 2.48
C LEU A 42 -1.79 -2.04 3.14
N ASN A 43 -1.64 -2.03 4.47
CA ASN A 43 -1.31 -0.83 5.24
C ASN A 43 0.18 -0.50 5.09
N LEU A 44 0.49 0.46 4.23
CA LEU A 44 1.83 0.77 3.77
C LEU A 44 2.20 2.24 3.99
N THR A 45 3.49 2.51 3.96
CA THR A 45 4.01 3.88 3.91
C THR A 45 3.73 4.52 2.55
N ILE A 46 3.82 5.85 2.44
CA ILE A 46 3.64 6.57 1.16
C ILE A 46 4.60 6.05 0.09
N ASP A 47 5.86 5.81 0.47
CA ASP A 47 6.89 5.35 -0.46
C ASP A 47 6.60 3.93 -0.96
N ASP A 48 6.12 3.04 -0.09
CA ASP A 48 5.75 1.67 -0.48
C ASP A 48 4.47 1.65 -1.35
N ILE A 49 3.49 2.52 -1.07
CA ILE A 49 2.30 2.69 -1.93
C ILE A 49 2.74 3.13 -3.34
N ARG A 50 3.67 4.09 -3.43
CA ARG A 50 4.22 4.55 -4.70
C ARG A 50 4.92 3.41 -5.44
N ALA A 51 5.80 2.67 -4.77
CA ALA A 51 6.52 1.55 -5.36
C ALA A 51 5.58 0.46 -5.88
N ILE A 52 4.54 0.11 -5.11
CA ILE A 52 3.56 -0.89 -5.54
C ILE A 52 2.72 -0.38 -6.72
N GLY A 53 2.39 0.91 -6.76
CA GLY A 53 1.74 1.55 -7.91
C GLY A 53 2.50 1.34 -9.21
N GLU A 54 3.84 1.40 -9.16
CA GLU A 54 4.71 1.12 -10.32
C GLU A 54 4.67 -0.37 -10.72
N SER A 55 4.50 -1.28 -9.75
CA SER A 55 4.46 -2.73 -9.98
C SER A 55 3.13 -3.28 -10.51
N GLY A 56 2.03 -2.52 -10.39
CA GLY A 56 0.78 -2.90 -11.01
C GLY A 56 -0.51 -2.47 -10.33
N ALA A 57 -0.50 -1.93 -9.12
CA ALA A 57 -1.73 -1.44 -8.49
C ALA A 57 -2.19 -0.13 -9.18
N ASP A 58 -3.44 -0.07 -9.66
CA ASP A 58 -4.03 1.17 -10.19
C ASP A 58 -4.55 2.07 -9.05
N LEU A 59 -5.03 1.46 -7.97
CA LEU A 59 -5.60 2.11 -6.81
C LEU A 59 -5.03 1.47 -5.53
N SER A 60 -4.95 2.25 -4.45
CA SER A 60 -4.52 1.76 -3.12
C SER A 60 -5.45 2.24 -2.03
N TYR A 61 -5.64 1.42 -1.00
CA TYR A 61 -6.36 1.81 0.20
C TYR A 61 -5.59 2.89 0.98
N ASP A 62 -6.27 4.00 1.28
CA ASP A 62 -5.69 5.08 2.05
C ASP A 62 -5.71 4.76 3.56
N PHE A 63 -4.67 4.08 4.03
CA PHE A 63 -4.44 3.86 5.47
C PHE A 63 -3.79 5.07 6.17
N ILE A 64 -3.39 6.10 5.42
CA ILE A 64 -2.61 7.23 5.93
C ILE A 64 -3.54 8.37 6.37
N ASN A 65 -4.42 8.87 5.50
CA ASN A 65 -5.37 9.92 5.86
C ASN A 65 -6.52 9.39 6.72
N ARG A 66 -6.86 8.10 6.59
CA ARG A 66 -7.98 7.49 7.33
C ARG A 66 -7.94 7.75 8.84
N PRO A 67 -6.86 7.43 9.57
CA PRO A 67 -6.77 7.75 11.00
C PRO A 67 -6.81 9.27 11.26
N ALA A 68 -6.32 10.11 10.35
CA ALA A 68 -6.33 11.56 10.51
C ALA A 68 -7.75 12.15 10.43
N TYR A 69 -8.64 11.61 9.58
CA TYR A 69 -10.07 11.97 9.60
C TYR A 69 -10.72 11.64 10.96
N HIS A 70 -10.45 10.45 11.48
CA HIS A 70 -10.99 10.02 12.77
C HIS A 70 -10.47 10.88 13.93
N HIS A 71 -9.17 11.20 13.92
CA HIS A 71 -8.57 12.11 14.89
C HIS A 71 -9.25 13.48 14.85
N ALA A 72 -9.35 14.09 13.66
CA ALA A 72 -9.93 15.42 13.51
C ALA A 72 -11.37 15.51 14.01
N LEU A 73 -12.18 14.47 13.75
CA LEU A 73 -13.55 14.39 14.27
C LEU A 73 -13.59 14.28 15.79
N ALA A 74 -12.71 13.48 16.38
CA ALA A 74 -12.69 13.23 17.82
C ALA A 74 -12.13 14.40 18.64
N THR A 75 -11.21 15.18 18.07
CA THR A 75 -10.46 16.23 18.78
C THR A 75 -10.85 17.65 18.37
N ALA A 76 -11.68 17.80 17.31
CA ALA A 76 -11.95 19.08 16.65
C ALA A 76 -10.68 19.79 16.14
N ASP A 77 -9.60 19.03 15.88
CA ASP A 77 -8.32 19.54 15.38
C ASP A 77 -7.91 18.87 14.06
N THR A 78 -7.80 19.69 13.01
CA THR A 78 -7.46 19.28 11.64
C THR A 78 -5.97 19.41 11.32
N GLU A 79 -5.11 19.79 12.26
CA GLU A 79 -3.67 19.91 12.01
C GLU A 79 -3.07 18.60 11.47
N PHE A 80 -3.33 17.48 12.13
CA PHE A 80 -2.81 16.18 11.67
C PHE A 80 -3.33 15.79 10.28
N LEU A 81 -4.61 16.03 9.98
CA LEU A 81 -5.20 15.76 8.66
C LEU A 81 -4.55 16.59 7.55
N ARG A 82 -4.19 17.85 7.83
CA ARG A 82 -3.55 18.73 6.84
C ARG A 82 -2.11 18.33 6.51
N LEU A 83 -1.46 17.53 7.37
CA LEU A 83 -0.12 17.01 7.09
C LEU A 83 -0.13 15.82 6.13
N THR A 84 -1.27 15.16 5.96
CA THR A 84 -1.39 13.90 5.20
C THR A 84 -2.09 14.06 3.84
N LEU A 85 -2.75 15.21 3.60
CA LEU A 85 -3.34 15.61 2.31
C LEU A 85 -2.30 16.12 1.31
#